data_AF-A0A4Y2PXT2-F1
#
_entry.id   AF-A0A4Y2PXT2-F1
#
_cell.length_a   1.000
_cell.length_b   1.000
_cell.length_c   1.000
_cell.angle_alpha   90.00
_cell.angle_beta   90.00
_cell.angle_gamma   90.00
#
_symmetry.space_group_name_H-M   'P 1'
#
loop_
_entity.id
_entity.type
_entity.pdbx_description
1 polymer ?
#
loop_
_entity_poly.entity_id
_entity_poly.type
_entity_poly.pdbx_seq_one_letter_code
_entity_poly.pdbx_strand_id
1 'polypeptide(L)'
;MVPIMNSTIDSLMSKVEKKCEAGEEFDIYPMYGGLTIDIIARTAFGIQTDSQNNPNDLLLRTNKILFSEDITSPVYVLASEAAVIGFPDGWALGT
;
A
#
# COMPACT_ATOMS: atom_id res chain seq x y z
N MET A 1 -10.94 -7.81 10.95
CA MET A 1 -10.46 -6.49 10.47
C MET A 1 -9.99 -5.59 11.60
N VAL A 2 -10.85 -5.22 12.55
CA VAL A 2 -10.49 -4.33 13.69
C VAL A 2 -9.26 -4.82 14.49
N PRO A 3 -9.12 -6.11 14.86
CA PRO A 3 -7.94 -6.56 15.59
C PRO A 3 -6.63 -6.45 14.79
N ILE A 4 -6.71 -6.63 13.46
CA ILE A 4 -5.57 -6.47 12.56
C ILE A 4 -5.14 -5.02 12.55
N MET A 5 -6.08 -4.09 12.33
CA MET A 5 -5.79 -2.66 12.33
C MET A 5 -5.16 -2.21 13.65
N ASN A 6 -5.71 -2.62 14.79
CA ASN A 6 -5.16 -2.27 16.10
C ASN A 6 -3.70 -2.75 16.23
N SER A 7 -3.41 -4.02 15.91
CA SER A 7 -2.03 -4.53 15.98
C SER A 7 -1.06 -3.81 15.04
N THR A 8 -1.53 -3.37 13.87
CA THR A 8 -0.76 -2.61 12.90
C THR A 8 -0.50 -1.19 13.41
N ILE A 9 -1.48 -0.56 14.06
CA ILE A 9 -1.36 0.75 14.71
C ILE A 9 -0.41 0.68 15.91
N ASP A 10 -0.49 -0.36 16.73
CA ASP A 10 0.42 -0.54 17.87
C ASP A 10 1.89 -0.59 17.41
N SER A 11 2.14 -1.23 16.27
CA SER A 11 3.47 -1.26 15.64
C SER A 11 3.94 0.13 15.20
N LEU A 12 3.04 0.95 14.63
CA LEU A 12 3.35 2.34 14.26
C LEU A 12 3.68 3.16 15.50
N MET A 13 2.84 3.07 16.54
CA MET A 13 3.01 3.81 17.79
C MET A 13 4.34 3.49 18.45
N SER A 14 4.75 2.22 18.50
CA SER A 14 6.06 1.83 19.02
C SER A 14 7.23 2.45 18.25
N LYS A 15 7.10 2.65 16.92
CA LYS A 15 8.14 3.33 16.13
C LYS A 15 8.18 4.83 16.41
N VAL A 16 7.01 5.46 16.54
CA VAL A 16 6.88 6.88 16.86
C VAL A 16 7.47 7.15 18.24
N GLU A 17 7.13 6.35 19.25
CA GLU A 17 7.68 6.45 20.61
C GLU A 17 9.22 6.40 20.60
N LYS A 18 9.81 5.42 19.90
CA LYS A 18 11.28 5.32 19.77
C LYS A 18 11.91 6.55 19.12
N LYS A 19 11.23 7.15 18.13
CA LYS A 19 11.71 8.37 17.46
C LYS A 19 11.61 9.60 18.36
N CYS A 20 10.52 9.71 19.13
CA CYS A 20 10.34 10.75 20.14
C CYS A 20 11.39 10.64 21.26
N GLU A 21 11.65 9.44 21.77
CA GLU A 21 12.67 9.18 22.79
C GLU A 21 14.09 9.53 22.32
N ALA A 22 14.38 9.29 21.04
CA ALA A 22 15.64 9.68 20.42
C ALA A 22 15.78 11.21 20.23
N GLY A 23 14.70 11.97 20.39
CA GLY A 23 14.68 13.41 20.13
C GLY A 23 14.90 13.75 18.65
N GLU A 24 14.63 12.80 17.76
CA GLU A 24 14.84 12.96 16.32
C GLU A 24 13.60 13.58 15.66
N GLU A 25 13.82 14.57 14.79
CA GLU A 25 12.78 14.95 13.84
C GLU A 25 12.58 13.82 12.82
N PHE A 26 11.33 13.54 12.48
CA PHE A 26 11.00 12.51 11.49
C PHE A 26 9.85 12.93 10.61
N ASP A 27 9.91 12.49 9.35
CA ASP A 27 8.79 12.62 8.43
C ASP A 27 7.74 11.53 8.72
N ILE A 28 6.52 11.97 8.99
CA ILE A 28 5.38 11.11 9.31
C ILE A 28 4.77 10.48 8.05
N TYR A 29 4.95 11.08 6.86
CA TYR A 29 4.32 10.63 5.63
C TYR A 29 4.75 9.21 5.19
N PRO A 30 6.06 8.86 5.18
CA PRO A 30 6.50 7.50 4.90
C PRO A 30 6.01 6.47 5.94
N MET A 31 5.81 6.90 7.19
CA MET A 31 5.32 6.01 8.24
C MET A 31 3.86 5.64 8.01
N TYR A 32 3.00 6.62 7.69
CA TYR A 32 1.62 6.34 7.28
C TYR A 32 1.57 5.52 6.00
N GLY A 33 2.45 5.76 5.02
CA GLY A 33 2.53 4.93 3.81
C GLY A 33 2.77 3.44 4.14
N GLY A 34 3.68 3.16 5.09
CA GLY A 34 3.92 1.81 5.61
C GLY A 34 2.70 1.23 6.35
N LEU A 35 2.05 2.03 7.20
CA LEU A 35 0.83 1.63 7.92
C LEU A 35 -0.29 1.24 6.95
N THR A 36 -0.58 2.09 5.96
CA THR A 36 -1.68 1.92 5.02
C THR A 36 -1.51 0.65 4.20
N ILE A 37 -0.32 0.42 3.64
CA ILE A 37 -0.08 -0.78 2.84
C ILE A 37 -0.11 -2.05 3.69
N ASP A 38 0.36 -2.00 4.95
CA ASP A 38 0.31 -3.13 5.89
C ASP A 38 -1.14 -3.50 6.24
N ILE A 39 -1.99 -2.50 6.50
CA ILE A 39 -3.42 -2.71 6.72
C ILE A 39 -4.06 -3.32 5.46
N ILE A 40 -3.84 -2.74 4.27
CA ILE A 40 -4.43 -3.25 3.02
C ILE A 40 -3.99 -4.70 2.77
N ALA A 41 -2.69 -4.99 2.86
CA ALA A 41 -2.16 -6.32 2.65
C ALA A 41 -2.78 -7.36 3.59
N ARG A 42 -2.84 -7.05 4.89
CA ARG A 42 -3.33 -7.97 5.91
C ARG A 42 -4.86 -8.10 5.92
N THR A 43 -5.57 -7.04 5.55
CA THR A 43 -7.04 -7.01 5.61
C THR A 43 -7.68 -7.43 4.29
N ALA A 44 -7.26 -6.86 3.15
CA ALA A 44 -7.86 -7.13 1.85
C ALA A 44 -7.32 -8.43 1.21
N PHE A 45 -6.02 -8.69 1.35
CA PHE A 45 -5.37 -9.83 0.70
C PHE A 45 -5.03 -10.98 1.67
N GLY A 46 -5.20 -10.78 2.98
CA GLY A 46 -4.83 -11.77 4.00
C GLY A 46 -3.32 -12.06 4.06
N ILE A 47 -2.49 -11.20 3.46
CA ILE A 47 -1.04 -11.35 3.40
C ILE A 47 -0.45 -10.78 4.68
N GLN A 48 0.28 -11.61 5.43
CA GLN A 48 0.99 -11.17 6.61
C GLN A 48 2.30 -10.49 6.18
N THR A 49 2.24 -9.16 6.04
CA THR A 49 3.41 -8.32 5.79
C THR A 49 3.78 -7.52 7.03
N ASP A 50 4.94 -6.88 6.96
CA ASP A 50 5.44 -5.89 7.91
C ASP A 50 6.12 -4.76 7.12
N SER A 51 5.33 -4.12 6.26
CA SER A 51 5.80 -3.02 5.42
C SER A 51 6.23 -1.81 6.24
N GLN A 52 5.80 -1.72 7.51
CA GLN A 52 6.23 -0.67 8.41
C GLN A 52 7.70 -0.82 8.80
N ASN A 53 8.17 -2.01 9.13
CA ASN A 53 9.56 -2.21 9.55
C ASN A 53 10.48 -2.68 8.42
N ASN A 54 9.93 -3.15 7.30
CA ASN A 54 10.70 -3.61 6.16
C ASN A 54 10.66 -2.60 5.00
N PRO A 55 11.68 -1.73 4.83
CA PRO A 55 11.75 -0.81 3.68
C PRO A 55 11.89 -1.52 2.34
N ASN A 56 12.23 -2.81 2.34
CA ASN A 56 12.36 -3.65 1.14
C ASN A 56 11.12 -4.48 0.86
N ASP A 57 10.01 -4.24 1.57
CA ASP A 57 8.75 -4.92 1.30
C ASP A 57 8.28 -4.68 -0.13
N LEU A 58 7.87 -5.76 -0.80
CA LEU A 58 7.48 -5.74 -2.21
C LEU A 58 6.24 -4.88 -2.43
N LEU A 59 5.26 -4.94 -1.53
CA LEU A 59 4.03 -4.16 -1.65
C LEU A 59 4.32 -2.67 -1.41
N LEU A 60 5.15 -2.34 -0.43
CA LEU A 60 5.56 -0.95 -0.19
C LEU A 60 6.32 -0.35 -1.38
N ARG A 61 7.25 -1.10 -1.98
CA ARG A 61 8.00 -0.65 -3.17
C ARG A 61 7.09 -0.48 -4.37
N THR A 62 6.23 -1.46 -4.62
CA THR A 62 5.26 -1.40 -5.72
C THR A 62 4.31 -0.22 -5.54
N ASN A 63 3.83 0.01 -4.32
CA ASN A 63 2.99 1.16 -3.99
C ASN A 63 3.70 2.49 -4.28
N LYS A 64 4.98 2.65 -3.91
CA LYS A 64 5.75 3.86 -4.23
C LYS A 64 5.88 4.09 -5.73
N ILE A 65 6.06 3.02 -6.52
CA ILE A 65 6.12 3.11 -7.98
C ILE A 65 4.74 3.39 -8.57
N LEU A 66 3.67 2.85 -7.99
CA LEU A 66 2.27 3.03 -8.43
C LEU A 66 1.66 4.38 -8.05
N PHE A 67 2.28 5.11 -7.13
CA PHE A 67 1.84 6.45 -6.74
C PHE A 67 2.95 7.50 -6.93
N SER A 68 4.04 7.17 -7.61
CA SER A 68 5.02 8.18 -8.04
C SER A 68 4.49 8.94 -9.26
N GLU A 69 4.89 10.20 -9.38
CA GLU A 69 4.54 11.05 -10.52
C GLU A 69 5.11 10.56 -11.86
N ASP A 70 5.98 9.54 -11.84
CA ASP A 70 6.63 8.97 -13.03
C ASP A 70 5.68 8.13 -13.91
N ILE A 71 4.54 7.68 -13.37
CA ILE A 71 3.57 6.83 -14.08
C ILE A 71 2.71 7.67 -15.04
N THR A 72 2.78 9.00 -14.93
CA THR A 72 2.07 9.95 -15.80
C THR A 72 2.59 9.95 -17.24
N SER A 73 3.52 9.06 -17.60
CA SER A 73 3.87 8.83 -18.99
C SER A 73 2.61 8.43 -19.79
N PRO A 74 2.31 9.09 -20.92
CA PRO A 74 1.12 8.79 -21.73
C PRO A 74 1.02 7.32 -22.13
N VAL A 75 2.16 6.62 -22.25
CA VAL A 75 2.23 5.21 -22.62
C VAL A 75 1.65 4.29 -21.55
N TYR A 76 1.86 4.57 -20.25
CA TYR A 76 1.33 3.74 -19.17
C TYR A 76 -0.19 3.90 -19.04
N VAL A 77 -0.71 5.12 -19.20
CA VAL A 77 -2.16 5.38 -19.19
C VAL A 77 -2.85 4.58 -20.30
N LEU A 78 -2.34 4.66 -21.52
CA LEU A 78 -2.86 3.91 -22.68
C LEU A 78 -2.75 2.38 -22.48
N ALA A 79 -1.65 1.90 -21.90
CA ALA A 79 -1.47 0.48 -21.61
C ALA A 79 -2.41 -0.04 -20.51
N SER A 80 -2.67 0.78 -19.47
CA SER A 80 -3.61 0.41 -18.40
C SER A 80 -5.05 0.34 -18.89
N GLU A 81 -5.44 1.25 -19.79
CA GLU A 81 -6.76 1.27 -20.41
C GLU A 81 -6.94 0.06 -21.35
N ALA A 82 -5.89 -0.31 -22.10
CA ALA A 82 -5.89 -1.53 -22.91
C ALA A 82 -5.98 -2.82 -22.08
N ALA A 83 -5.43 -2.84 -20.86
CA ALA A 83 -5.55 -3.98 -19.95
C ALA A 83 -6.96 -4.12 -19.34
N VAL A 84 -7.69 -2.99 -19.18
CA VAL A 84 -9.10 -2.99 -18.72
C VAL A 84 -10.06 -3.46 -19.82
N ILE A 85 -9.78 -3.15 -21.09
CA ILE A 85 -10.57 -3.59 -22.26
C ILE A 85 -10.34 -5.09 -22.60
N GLY A 86 -9.39 -5.75 -21.93
CA GLY A 86 -9.09 -7.18 -22.10
C GLY A 86 -10.02 -8.14 -21.35
N PHE A 87 -10.97 -7.66 -20.55
CA PHE A 87 -12.05 -8.50 -20.02
C PHE A 87 -13.22 -8.47 -21.02
N PRO A 88 -13.45 -9.51 -21.84
CA PRO A 88 -14.65 -9.56 -22.65
C PRO A 88 -15.84 -9.60 -21.71
N ASP A 89 -16.73 -8.62 -21.83
CA ASP A 89 -17.95 -8.50 -21.04
C ASP A 89 -18.81 -9.77 -21.17
N GLY A 90 -18.63 -10.68 -20.22
CA GLY A 90 -19.29 -11.99 -20.18
C GLY A 90 -20.68 -11.98 -19.55
N TRP A 91 -21.41 -10.86 -19.54
CA TRP A 91 -22.79 -10.83 -19.01
C TRP A 91 -23.83 -10.32 -20.00
N ALA A 92 -23.60 -10.49 -21.30
CA ALA A 92 -24.59 -10.17 -22.34
C ALA A 92 -24.96 -11.36 -23.24
N LEU A 93 -25.52 -12.43 -22.66
CA LEU A 93 -26.44 -13.39 -23.30
C LEU A 93 -27.32 -13.93 -22.16
N GLY A 94 -28.58 -13.53 -21.97
CA GLY A 94 -29.71 -13.67 -22.88
C GLY A 94 -30.53 -14.88 -22.44
N THR A 95 -31.76 -14.63 -21.92
CA THR A 95 -32.83 -15.61 -21.61
C THR A 95 -32.54 -16.76 -20.65
#